data_AF-A0A927J7J4-F1
#
_entry.id   AF-A0A927J7J4-F1
#
_cell.length_a   1.000
_cell.length_b   1.000
_cell.length_c   1.000
_cell.angle_alpha   90.00
_cell.angle_beta   90.00
_cell.angle_gamma   90.00
#
_symmetry.space_group_name_H-M   'P 1'
#
loop_
_entity.id
_entity.type
_entity.pdbx_description
1 polymer ?
#
loop_
_entity_poly.entity_id
_entity_poly.type
_entity_poly.pdbx_seq_one_letter_code
_entity_poly.pdbx_strand_id
1 'polypeptide(L)'
;MKKILMVIAAAGLLYSCGGNTQKNQEEQASVNEFSEIAQNVKDEHNAKNSLDYEGTYTGKVPTASGEGMIVSITLSENTYVKNTEYVNKKDSKSEEKGTYTWNAEGNTIILDGVKDAPNKYFVGENTLTQLDMEGNRITGDMAELYILKK
;
A
#
# COMPACT_ATOMS: atom_id res chain seq x y z
N MET A 1 -85.10 -15.97 -2.50
CA MET A 1 -85.50 -17.31 -2.99
C MET A 1 -84.32 -17.90 -3.75
N LYS A 2 -83.43 -18.73 -3.20
CA LYS A 2 -83.45 -20.18 -2.93
C LYS A 2 -81.94 -20.50 -2.73
N LYS A 3 -81.40 -21.40 -1.93
CA LYS A 3 -81.77 -22.25 -0.78
C LYS A 3 -80.42 -22.57 -0.12
N ILE A 4 -80.35 -22.50 1.20
CA ILE A 4 -79.25 -23.03 2.02
C ILE A 4 -79.55 -24.51 2.34
N LEU A 5 -78.51 -25.35 2.34
CA LEU A 5 -78.42 -26.64 3.05
C LEU A 5 -77.02 -26.62 3.69
N MET A 6 -76.85 -26.39 5.00
CA MET A 6 -76.82 -27.39 6.11
C MET A 6 -76.10 -28.69 5.68
N VAL A 7 -75.02 -29.12 6.36
CA VAL A 7 -75.09 -29.97 7.57
C VAL A 7 -73.65 -30.29 8.10
N ILE A 8 -73.48 -30.17 9.45
CA ILE A 8 -72.57 -30.87 10.41
C ILE A 8 -71.05 -30.59 10.29
N ALA A 9 -70.41 -29.83 11.18
CA ALA A 9 -70.18 -29.98 12.63
C ALA A 9 -69.12 -31.05 13.00
N ALA A 10 -67.92 -30.58 13.36
CA ALA A 10 -67.15 -31.13 14.47
C ALA A 10 -66.25 -30.00 15.01
N ALA A 11 -66.56 -29.59 16.24
CA ALA A 11 -65.79 -28.63 17.01
C ALA A 11 -64.52 -29.30 17.55
N GLY A 12 -63.39 -28.63 17.35
CA GLY A 12 -62.15 -28.81 18.11
C GLY A 12 -61.63 -27.44 18.49
N LEU A 13 -62.10 -26.94 19.64
CA LEU A 13 -61.47 -25.84 20.39
C LEU A 13 -60.07 -26.33 20.82
N LEU A 14 -59.02 -25.51 20.87
CA LEU A 14 -58.77 -24.55 21.94
C LEU A 14 -57.64 -23.56 21.55
N TYR A 15 -57.92 -22.26 21.74
CA TYR A 15 -57.09 -21.16 22.28
C TYR A 15 -55.58 -21.13 21.97
N SER A 16 -55.00 -20.06 21.41
CA SER A 16 -55.01 -18.71 21.98
C SER A 16 -54.60 -17.63 20.96
N CYS A 17 -55.28 -16.48 21.04
CA CYS A 17 -55.01 -15.23 20.32
C CYS A 17 -53.83 -14.45 20.89
N GLY A 18 -53.15 -13.69 20.03
CA GLY A 18 -52.68 -12.35 20.38
C GLY A 18 -51.24 -12.04 19.96
N GLY A 19 -51.07 -11.27 18.89
CA GLY A 19 -49.80 -10.61 18.59
C GLY A 19 -49.59 -10.32 17.11
N ASN A 20 -50.18 -9.22 16.61
CA ASN A 20 -49.78 -8.62 15.34
C ASN A 20 -48.40 -7.97 15.52
N THR A 21 -47.35 -8.45 14.86
CA THR A 21 -46.09 -7.71 14.71
C THR A 21 -45.40 -8.16 13.43
N GLN A 22 -45.17 -7.19 12.55
CA GLN A 22 -44.38 -7.29 11.33
C GLN A 22 -43.01 -7.92 11.62
N LYS A 23 -42.59 -8.90 10.83
CA LYS A 23 -41.16 -9.21 10.70
C LYS A 23 -40.75 -9.10 9.24
N ASN A 24 -40.00 -8.02 9.04
CA ASN A 24 -39.05 -7.70 7.98
C ASN A 24 -38.59 -8.89 7.16
N GLN A 25 -38.55 -8.68 5.85
CA GLN A 25 -37.70 -9.41 4.91
C GLN A 25 -36.28 -9.41 5.45
N GLU A 26 -35.74 -10.61 5.69
CA GLU A 26 -34.31 -10.83 5.78
C GLU A 26 -33.75 -10.66 4.37
N GLU A 27 -33.10 -9.53 4.13
CA GLU A 27 -32.21 -9.34 2.99
C GLU A 27 -30.97 -10.19 3.25
N GLN A 28 -30.95 -11.37 2.62
CA GLN A 28 -29.86 -12.33 2.71
C GLN A 28 -28.65 -11.75 1.96
N ALA A 29 -27.76 -11.07 2.69
CA ALA A 29 -26.48 -10.59 2.16
C ALA A 29 -25.73 -11.76 1.50
N SER A 30 -25.44 -11.63 0.20
CA SER A 30 -24.82 -12.68 -0.57
C SER A 30 -23.35 -12.83 -0.15
N VAL A 31 -22.90 -14.07 0.07
CA VAL A 31 -21.53 -14.39 0.45
C VAL A 31 -20.51 -13.96 -0.64
N ASN A 32 -20.99 -13.76 -1.87
CA ASN A 32 -20.20 -13.28 -3.00
C ASN A 32 -19.84 -11.79 -2.86
N GLU A 33 -20.73 -10.96 -2.33
CA GLU A 33 -20.49 -9.52 -2.14
C GLU A 33 -19.43 -9.28 -1.07
N PHE A 34 -19.43 -10.06 0.01
CA PHE A 34 -18.40 -9.97 1.06
C PHE A 34 -17.01 -10.42 0.55
N SER A 35 -16.97 -11.41 -0.35
CA SER A 35 -15.73 -11.88 -0.99
C SER A 35 -15.16 -10.86 -1.97
N GLU A 36 -15.99 -10.11 -2.69
CA GLU A 36 -15.55 -9.06 -3.62
C GLU A 36 -15.07 -7.80 -2.89
N ILE A 37 -15.67 -7.46 -1.74
CA ILE A 37 -15.20 -6.38 -0.86
C ILE A 37 -13.85 -6.75 -0.24
N ALA A 38 -13.70 -7.98 0.29
CA ALA A 38 -12.44 -8.46 0.87
C ALA A 38 -11.29 -8.57 -0.15
N GLN A 39 -11.59 -8.80 -1.44
CA GLN A 39 -10.59 -8.80 -2.51
C GLN A 39 -10.16 -7.39 -2.97
N ASN A 40 -10.95 -6.35 -2.68
CA ASN A 40 -10.66 -4.97 -3.06
C ASN A 40 -10.18 -4.08 -1.90
N VAL A 41 -10.10 -4.59 -0.67
CA VAL A 41 -9.36 -3.91 0.40
C VAL A 41 -7.87 -4.09 0.13
N LYS A 42 -7.34 -3.22 -0.72
CA LYS A 42 -5.89 -3.01 -0.83
C LYS A 42 -5.39 -2.74 0.59
N ASP A 43 -4.39 -3.50 1.06
CA ASP A 43 -3.82 -3.32 2.38
C ASP A 43 -3.42 -1.85 2.57
N GLU A 44 -4.21 -1.11 3.36
CA GLU A 44 -3.99 0.31 3.58
C GLU A 44 -2.78 0.55 4.50
N HIS A 45 -2.26 -0.50 5.14
CA HIS A 45 -1.09 -0.46 6.02
C HIS A 45 0.21 -0.69 5.24
N ASN A 46 0.60 0.30 4.44
CA ASN A 46 1.87 0.31 3.73
C ASN A 46 2.76 1.48 4.18
N ALA A 47 4.01 1.51 3.70
CA ALA A 47 4.97 2.54 4.08
C ALA A 47 4.48 3.96 3.77
N LYS A 48 3.87 4.16 2.60
CA LYS A 48 3.33 5.45 2.17
C LYS A 48 2.31 6.03 3.16
N ASN A 49 1.45 5.18 3.71
CA ASN A 49 0.36 5.61 4.59
C ASN A 49 0.73 5.54 6.09
N SER A 50 1.77 4.77 6.45
CA SER A 50 2.05 4.43 7.86
C SER A 50 3.32 5.07 8.42
N LEU A 51 4.27 5.49 7.56
CA LEU A 51 5.56 6.02 7.99
C LEU A 51 5.67 7.53 7.78
N ASP A 52 6.38 8.22 8.68
CA ASP A 52 6.88 9.57 8.46
C ASP A 52 8.14 9.54 7.57
N TYR A 53 7.92 9.21 6.30
CA TYR A 53 9.01 8.94 5.35
C TYR A 53 9.60 10.21 4.71
N GLU A 54 8.97 11.38 4.83
CA GLU A 54 9.54 12.61 4.30
C GLU A 54 10.77 13.05 5.10
N GLY A 55 11.77 13.59 4.43
CA GLY A 55 13.04 14.00 5.04
C GLY A 55 14.26 13.63 4.21
N THR A 56 15.44 13.75 4.83
CA THR A 56 16.72 13.59 4.14
C THR A 56 17.41 12.32 4.56
N TYR A 57 17.74 11.47 3.59
CA TYR A 57 18.40 10.17 3.80
C TYR A 57 19.80 10.21 3.21
N THR A 58 20.80 9.79 3.97
CA THR A 58 22.20 9.81 3.52
C THR A 58 22.86 8.46 3.70
N GLY A 59 23.74 8.09 2.77
CA GLY A 59 24.53 6.86 2.84
C GLY A 59 25.70 6.87 1.87
N LYS A 60 26.65 5.97 2.09
CA LYS A 60 27.78 5.74 1.21
C LYS A 60 27.52 4.48 0.38
N VAL A 61 27.29 4.66 -0.91
CA VAL A 61 26.94 3.58 -1.84
C VAL A 61 28.19 3.16 -2.63
N PRO A 62 28.46 1.86 -2.80
CA PRO A 62 29.60 1.38 -3.57
C PRO A 62 29.47 1.75 -5.06
N THR A 63 30.61 1.95 -5.72
CA THR A 63 30.69 2.18 -7.16
C THR A 63 31.62 1.13 -7.79
N ALA A 64 31.46 0.84 -9.08
CA ALA A 64 32.28 -0.17 -9.77
C ALA A 64 33.78 0.18 -9.81
N SER A 65 34.12 1.46 -9.63
CA SER A 65 35.46 2.01 -9.90
C SER A 65 36.27 2.38 -8.66
N GLY A 66 35.77 2.16 -7.44
CA GLY A 66 36.56 2.46 -6.24
C GLY A 66 35.76 2.71 -4.97
N GLU A 67 36.13 3.78 -4.27
CA GLU A 67 35.77 4.04 -2.87
C GLU A 67 34.29 4.33 -2.59
N GLY A 68 33.43 4.33 -3.60
CA GLY A 68 32.00 4.65 -3.49
C GLY A 68 31.65 6.12 -3.70
N MET A 69 30.39 6.44 -3.48
CA MET A 69 29.82 7.78 -3.56
C MET A 69 28.92 8.05 -2.35
N ILE A 70 28.93 9.28 -1.86
CA ILE A 70 27.96 9.74 -0.87
C ILE A 70 26.69 10.12 -1.63
N VAL A 71 25.57 9.53 -1.25
CA VAL A 71 24.24 9.83 -1.78
C VAL A 71 23.41 10.43 -0.67
N SER A 72 22.76 11.56 -0.96
CA SER A 72 21.76 12.17 -0.08
C SER A 72 20.48 12.42 -0.87
N ILE A 73 19.34 11.94 -0.37
CA ILE A 73 18.03 12.11 -0.99
C ILE A 73 17.11 12.80 0.01
N THR A 74 16.62 13.99 -0.34
CA THR A 74 15.57 14.68 0.39
C THR A 74 14.24 14.44 -0.32
N LEU A 75 13.26 13.92 0.41
CA LEU A 75 11.87 13.73 -0.03
C LEU A 75 10.96 14.76 0.65
N SER A 76 10.09 15.41 -0.13
CA SER A 76 9.08 16.32 0.39
C SER A 76 7.86 16.35 -0.52
N GLU A 77 6.67 16.15 0.05
CA GLU A 77 5.39 16.02 -0.65
C GLU A 77 5.47 15.02 -1.82
N ASN A 78 5.70 15.50 -3.04
CA ASN A 78 5.83 14.69 -4.25
C ASN A 78 7.12 14.98 -5.03
N THR A 79 8.09 15.64 -4.39
CA THR A 79 9.34 16.09 -5.00
C THR A 79 10.55 15.51 -4.28
N TYR A 80 11.65 15.40 -5.01
CA TYR A 80 12.93 14.99 -4.44
C TYR A 80 14.07 15.92 -4.85
N VAL A 81 15.08 15.97 -3.99
CA VAL A 81 16.42 16.48 -4.30
C VAL A 81 17.42 15.37 -4.00
N LYS A 82 18.19 14.94 -5.00
CA LYS A 82 19.24 13.94 -4.86
C LYS A 82 20.59 14.59 -5.09
N ASN A 83 21.46 14.51 -4.09
CA ASN A 83 22.86 14.93 -4.18
C ASN A 83 23.75 13.69 -4.24
N THR A 84 24.75 13.72 -5.12
CA THR A 84 25.77 12.67 -5.21
C THR A 84 27.15 13.31 -5.19
N GLU A 85 28.09 12.71 -4.45
CA GLU A 85 29.50 13.11 -4.43
C GLU A 85 30.39 11.87 -4.47
N TYR A 86 31.30 11.78 -5.44
CA TYR A 86 32.26 10.68 -5.49
C TYR A 86 33.36 10.89 -4.44
N VAL A 87 33.61 9.85 -3.64
CA VAL A 87 34.65 9.91 -2.61
C VAL A 87 36.01 10.12 -3.26
N ASN A 88 36.81 11.03 -2.68
CA ASN A 88 38.16 11.40 -3.13
C ASN A 88 38.26 11.93 -4.58
N LYS A 89 37.13 12.37 -5.16
CA LYS A 89 37.12 12.99 -6.49
C LYS A 89 36.69 14.44 -6.39
N LYS A 90 37.60 15.34 -6.75
CA LYS A 90 37.33 16.79 -6.79
C LYS A 90 36.26 17.11 -7.83
N ASP A 91 35.43 18.11 -7.52
CA ASP A 91 34.39 18.66 -8.41
C ASP A 91 33.42 17.59 -8.94
N SER A 92 33.12 16.59 -8.10
CA SER A 92 32.29 15.44 -8.44
C SER A 92 30.85 15.52 -7.92
N LYS A 93 30.49 16.66 -7.32
CA LYS A 93 29.16 16.91 -6.79
C LYS A 93 28.16 17.09 -7.93
N SER A 94 27.07 16.36 -7.88
CA SER A 94 25.91 16.55 -8.75
C SER A 94 24.63 16.66 -7.94
N GLU A 95 23.69 17.44 -8.47
CA GLU A 95 22.35 17.60 -7.91
C GLU A 95 21.33 17.23 -8.99
N GLU A 96 20.34 16.43 -8.61
CA GLU A 96 19.19 16.06 -9.42
C GLU A 96 17.92 16.45 -8.66
N LYS A 97 16.95 17.02 -9.35
CA LYS A 97 15.65 17.42 -8.78
C LYS A 97 14.54 16.92 -9.67
N GLY A 98 13.45 16.48 -9.07
CA GLY A 98 12.31 15.98 -9.81
C GLY A 98 11.13 15.64 -8.92
N THR A 99 10.15 14.95 -9.52
CA THR A 99 9.04 14.34 -8.80
C THR A 99 9.34 12.88 -8.51
N TYR A 100 8.57 12.28 -7.62
CA TYR A 100 8.60 10.84 -7.43
C TYR A 100 7.20 10.26 -7.35
N THR A 101 7.09 9.00 -7.71
CA THR A 101 5.86 8.21 -7.64
C THR A 101 6.03 7.02 -6.71
N TRP A 102 4.91 6.46 -6.26
CA TRP A 102 4.90 5.23 -5.48
C TRP A 102 4.51 4.05 -6.35
N ASN A 103 5.09 2.88 -6.09
CA ASN A 103 4.61 1.65 -6.70
C ASN A 103 3.18 1.31 -6.21
N ALA A 104 2.56 0.32 -6.84
CA ALA A 104 1.20 -0.08 -6.52
C ALA A 104 1.03 -0.55 -5.06
N GLU A 105 2.06 -1.10 -4.44
CA GLU A 105 2.06 -1.61 -3.07
C GLU A 105 2.28 -0.51 -2.01
N GLY A 106 2.64 0.71 -2.40
CA GLY A 106 2.92 1.81 -1.47
C GLY A 106 4.13 1.58 -0.57
N ASN A 107 5.10 0.77 -1.00
CA ASN A 107 6.32 0.45 -0.24
C ASN A 107 7.61 0.92 -0.93
N THR A 108 7.52 1.37 -2.18
CA THR A 108 8.69 1.77 -2.98
C THR A 108 8.44 3.11 -3.65
N ILE A 109 9.39 4.02 -3.49
CA ILE A 109 9.45 5.30 -4.20
C ILE A 109 10.26 5.14 -5.49
N ILE A 110 9.78 5.76 -6.57
CA ILE A 110 10.39 5.77 -7.90
C ILE A 110 10.68 7.23 -8.26
N LEU A 111 11.97 7.57 -8.36
CA LEU A 111 12.39 8.92 -8.76
C LEU A 111 12.17 9.11 -10.26
N ASP A 112 11.33 10.07 -10.64
CA ASP A 112 10.99 10.34 -12.04
C ASP A 112 12.14 11.07 -12.75
N GLY A 113 12.30 10.84 -14.05
CA GLY A 113 13.30 11.54 -14.87
C GLY A 113 14.73 10.97 -14.81
N VAL A 114 14.99 10.01 -13.93
CA VAL A 114 16.26 9.26 -13.91
C VAL A 114 16.22 8.16 -14.98
N LYS A 115 17.15 8.23 -15.93
CA LYS A 115 17.34 7.23 -17.00
C LYS A 115 18.71 6.57 -16.83
N ASP A 116 18.79 5.28 -17.14
CA ASP A 116 20.04 4.51 -17.15
C ASP A 116 20.75 4.37 -15.78
N ALA A 117 20.03 4.61 -14.68
CA ALA A 117 20.52 4.40 -13.31
C ALA A 117 19.40 3.89 -12.40
N PRO A 118 19.73 3.21 -11.29
CA PRO A 118 18.72 2.78 -10.33
C PRO A 118 17.99 3.98 -9.71
N ASN A 119 16.68 3.97 -9.79
CA ASN A 119 15.81 5.07 -9.36
C ASN A 119 14.71 4.63 -8.38
N LYS A 120 14.70 3.35 -7.99
CA LYS A 120 13.71 2.76 -7.09
C LYS A 120 14.31 2.59 -5.69
N TYR A 121 13.57 3.02 -4.68
CA TYR A 121 13.98 2.98 -3.28
C TYR A 121 12.87 2.37 -2.44
N PHE A 122 13.14 1.22 -1.81
CA PHE A 122 12.24 0.65 -0.82
C PHE A 122 12.24 1.51 0.44
N VAL A 123 11.06 1.86 0.92
CA VAL A 123 10.87 2.73 2.08
C VAL A 123 10.69 1.87 3.33
N GLY A 124 11.61 2.04 4.28
CA GLY A 124 11.52 1.49 5.62
C GLY A 124 11.45 2.61 6.66
N GLU A 125 11.27 2.24 7.93
CA GLU A 125 11.33 3.21 9.01
C GLU A 125 12.70 3.89 9.04
N ASN A 126 12.72 5.22 8.86
CA ASN A 126 13.93 6.05 8.79
C ASN A 126 14.98 5.59 7.77
N THR A 127 14.59 4.81 6.75
CA THR A 127 15.51 4.29 5.74
C THR A 127 14.95 4.31 4.32
N LEU A 128 15.84 4.55 3.36
CA LEU A 128 15.61 4.27 1.94
C LEU A 128 16.63 3.22 1.49
N THR A 129 16.17 2.08 0.99
CA THR A 129 17.05 1.04 0.42
C THR A 129 17.02 1.14 -1.09
N GLN A 130 18.16 1.45 -1.71
CA GLN A 130 18.26 1.46 -3.17
C GLN A 130 18.04 0.03 -3.72
N LEU A 131 17.14 -0.10 -4.68
CA LEU A 131 16.88 -1.34 -5.40
C LEU A 131 17.72 -1.41 -6.66
N ASP A 132 17.79 -2.59 -7.28
CA ASP A 132 18.43 -2.72 -8.60
C ASP A 132 17.58 -2.06 -9.71
N MET A 133 18.07 -2.13 -10.95
CA MET A 133 17.38 -1.56 -12.13
C MET A 133 15.97 -2.16 -12.34
N GLU A 134 15.81 -3.44 -12.02
CA GLU A 134 14.56 -4.17 -12.19
C GLU A 134 13.58 -3.87 -11.03
N GLY A 135 14.10 -3.42 -9.89
CA GLY A 135 13.35 -3.12 -8.67
C GLY A 135 13.41 -4.24 -7.65
N ASN A 136 14.38 -5.15 -7.75
CA ASN A 136 14.60 -6.18 -6.74
C ASN A 136 15.52 -5.65 -5.63
N ARG A 137 15.43 -6.26 -4.46
CA ARG A 137 16.39 -6.04 -3.38
C ARG A 137 17.75 -6.58 -3.78
N ILE A 138 18.77 -5.78 -3.54
CA ILE A 138 20.16 -6.24 -3.57
C ILE A 138 20.37 -7.17 -2.37
N THR A 139 20.95 -8.33 -2.60
CA THR A 139 21.13 -9.39 -1.59
C THR A 139 22.61 -9.72 -1.37
N GLY A 140 22.90 -10.54 -0.35
CA GLY A 140 24.27 -10.92 0.03
C GLY A 140 24.98 -9.85 0.86
N ASP A 141 26.30 -9.99 0.97
CA ASP A 141 27.14 -9.18 1.88
C ASP A 141 27.12 -7.68 1.59
N MET A 142 26.69 -7.29 0.39
CA MET A 142 26.66 -5.89 -0.03
C MET A 142 25.30 -5.22 0.24
N ALA A 143 24.27 -5.96 0.64
CA ALA A 143 22.89 -5.45 0.74
C ALA A 143 22.77 -4.20 1.62
N GLU A 144 23.42 -4.21 2.79
CA GLU A 144 23.35 -3.11 3.75
C GLU A 144 24.02 -1.82 3.25
N LEU A 145 24.95 -1.92 2.29
CA LEU A 145 25.67 -0.78 1.73
C LEU A 145 24.80 0.09 0.81
N TYR A 146 23.60 -0.38 0.48
CA TYR A 146 22.61 0.33 -0.34
C TYR A 146 21.50 0.99 0.51
N ILE A 147 21.63 0.96 1.84
CA ILE A 147 20.70 1.60 2.77
C ILE A 147 21.15 3.04 3.06
N LEU A 148 20.29 3.99 2.75
CA LEU A 148 20.39 5.39 3.16
C LEU A 148 19.58 5.59 4.45
N LYS A 149 20.12 6.32 5.41
CA LYS A 149 19.48 6.54 6.73
C LYS A 149 19.09 8.00 6.91
N LYS A 150 17.92 8.24 7.50
CA LYS A 150 17.38 9.57 7.86
C LYS A 150 18.21 10.20 8.98
#